data_AF-A0AAW7CS08-F1
#
_entry.id   AF-A0AAW7CS08-F1
#
_cell.length_a   1.000
_cell.length_b   1.000
_cell.length_c   1.000
_cell.angle_alpha   90.00
_cell.angle_beta   90.00
_cell.angle_gamma   90.00
#
_symmetry.space_group_name_H-M   'P 1'
#
loop_
_entity.id
_entity.type
_entity.pdbx_description
1 polymer ?
#
loop_
_entity_poly.entity_id
_entity_poly.type
_entity_poly.pdbx_seq_one_letter_code
_entity_poly.pdbx_strand_id
1 'polypeptide(L)'
;MTLFNLIYYIACGVFFITDLVCRTSRIREGAKWLLEEARRLQDIASELKQVESYTRYQHMPGAKELMEYVHYHTGFAFGELVYWRLNGRMGHLPSCLLRRLEDMGHHIDAEIWLRGYEAGFYDIEQQMMEIEIAGEYPEYIELSN
;
A
#
# COMPACT_ATOMS: atom_id res chain seq x y z
N MET A 1 -19.52 2.00 5.61
CA MET A 1 -18.39 1.23 5.05
C MET A 1 -17.74 2.06 3.94
N THR A 2 -16.42 2.21 3.91
CA THR A 2 -15.74 2.87 2.79
C THR A 2 -15.37 1.89 1.69
N LEU A 3 -15.18 2.41 0.46
CA LEU A 3 -14.80 1.66 -0.73
C LEU A 3 -13.67 0.64 -0.48
N PHE A 4 -12.60 1.04 0.18
CA PHE A 4 -11.45 0.16 0.47
C PHE A 4 -11.79 -1.00 1.43
N ASN A 5 -12.70 -0.79 2.39
CA ASN A 5 -13.18 -1.88 3.25
C ASN A 5 -13.99 -2.89 2.43
N LEU A 6 -14.84 -2.39 1.51
CA LEU A 6 -15.61 -3.27 0.63
C LEU A 6 -14.68 -4.13 -0.24
N ILE A 7 -13.65 -3.51 -0.84
CA ILE A 7 -12.64 -4.21 -1.65
C ILE A 7 -11.92 -5.28 -0.81
N TYR A 8 -11.47 -4.92 0.39
CA TYR A 8 -10.82 -5.87 1.30
C TYR A 8 -11.71 -7.06 1.65
N TYR A 9 -12.98 -6.84 2.00
CA TYR A 9 -13.89 -7.94 2.33
C TYR A 9 -14.21 -8.83 1.12
N ILE A 10 -14.32 -8.25 -0.08
CA ILE A 10 -14.45 -9.02 -1.31
C ILE A 10 -13.20 -9.89 -1.52
N ALA A 11 -12.00 -9.33 -1.36
CA ALA A 11 -10.74 -10.07 -1.49
C ALA A 11 -10.64 -11.20 -0.45
N CYS A 12 -11.05 -10.97 0.79
CA CYS A 12 -11.16 -12.01 1.82
C CYS A 12 -12.08 -13.15 1.38
N GLY A 13 -13.25 -12.84 0.82
CA GLY A 13 -14.19 -13.83 0.32
C GLY A 13 -13.63 -14.65 -0.84
N VAL A 14 -12.99 -13.98 -1.81
CA VAL A 14 -12.34 -14.63 -2.96
C VAL A 14 -11.22 -15.55 -2.49
N PHE A 15 -10.35 -15.08 -1.58
CA PHE A 15 -9.28 -15.90 -1.02
C PHE A 15 -9.83 -17.11 -0.28
N PHE A 16 -10.85 -16.94 0.57
CA PHE A 16 -11.46 -18.03 1.33
C PHE A 16 -12.05 -19.12 0.42
N ILE A 17 -12.78 -18.73 -0.62
CA ILE A 17 -13.34 -19.68 -1.60
C ILE A 17 -12.20 -20.40 -2.35
N THR A 18 -11.18 -19.66 -2.77
CA THR A 18 -10.06 -20.21 -3.53
C THR A 18 -9.21 -21.17 -2.69
N ASP A 19 -8.97 -20.86 -1.42
CA ASP A 19 -8.24 -21.70 -0.47
C ASP A 19 -8.99 -23.02 -0.20
N LEU A 20 -10.33 -22.96 -0.16
CA LEU A 20 -11.19 -24.14 0.02
C LEU A 20 -11.18 -25.07 -1.20
N VAL A 21 -11.18 -24.51 -2.42
CA VAL A 21 -11.35 -25.27 -3.67
C VAL A 21 -10.02 -25.69 -4.29
N CYS A 22 -8.95 -24.90 -4.12
CA CYS A 22 -7.70 -25.06 -4.85
C CYS A 22 -6.47 -25.06 -3.93
N ARG A 23 -6.22 -26.16 -3.21
CA ARG A 23 -5.14 -26.29 -2.21
C ARG A 23 -3.72 -25.97 -2.73
N THR A 24 -3.41 -26.26 -3.99
CA THR A 24 -2.07 -26.05 -4.59
C THR A 24 -2.19 -25.62 -6.05
N SER A 25 -2.57 -24.37 -6.28
CA SER A 25 -2.72 -23.83 -7.63
C SER A 25 -2.23 -22.38 -7.72
N ARG A 26 -1.76 -21.99 -8.92
CA ARG A 26 -1.48 -20.59 -9.29
C ARG A 26 -2.66 -19.64 -9.01
N ILE A 27 -3.90 -20.16 -9.01
CA ILE A 27 -5.11 -19.38 -8.69
C ILE A 27 -5.12 -18.97 -7.21
N ARG A 28 -4.69 -19.85 -6.31
CA ARG A 28 -4.58 -19.57 -4.87
C ARG A 28 -3.53 -18.51 -4.57
N GLU A 29 -2.38 -18.60 -5.25
CA GLU A 29 -1.34 -17.58 -5.16
C GLU A 29 -1.86 -16.23 -5.65
N GLY A 30 -2.52 -16.18 -6.81
CA GLY A 30 -3.15 -14.95 -7.31
C GLY A 30 -4.18 -14.36 -6.34
N ALA A 31 -5.01 -15.21 -5.70
CA ALA A 31 -5.97 -14.76 -4.69
C ALA A 31 -5.29 -14.25 -3.41
N LYS A 32 -4.15 -14.82 -3.01
CA LYS A 32 -3.33 -14.33 -1.89
C LYS A 32 -2.76 -12.95 -2.20
N TRP A 33 -2.19 -12.76 -3.38
CA TRP A 33 -1.70 -11.46 -3.85
C TRP A 33 -2.79 -10.39 -3.83
N LEU A 34 -3.97 -10.71 -4.37
CA LEU A 34 -5.13 -9.81 -4.34
C LEU A 34 -5.53 -9.40 -2.91
N LEU A 35 -5.50 -10.36 -1.97
CA LEU A 35 -5.80 -10.09 -0.57
C LEU A 35 -4.78 -9.16 0.08
N GLU A 36 -3.49 -9.40 -0.16
CA GLU A 36 -2.40 -8.57 0.36
C GLU A 36 -2.47 -7.14 -0.18
N GLU A 37 -2.76 -6.97 -1.46
CA GLU A 37 -2.97 -5.66 -2.07
C GLU A 37 -4.18 -4.93 -1.51
N ALA A 38 -5.33 -5.63 -1.40
CA ALA A 38 -6.54 -5.06 -0.85
C ALA A 38 -6.36 -4.63 0.62
N ARG A 39 -5.57 -5.39 1.39
CA ARG A 39 -5.18 -5.03 2.76
C ARG A 39 -4.34 -3.75 2.78
N ARG A 40 -3.27 -3.67 1.98
CA ARG A 40 -2.43 -2.46 1.93
C ARG A 40 -3.22 -1.21 1.56
N LEU A 41 -4.12 -1.31 0.57
CA LEU A 41 -5.00 -0.20 0.21
C LEU A 41 -5.94 0.20 1.35
N GLN A 42 -6.46 -0.78 2.10
CA GLN A 42 -7.31 -0.53 3.25
C GLN A 42 -6.53 0.15 4.37
N ASP A 43 -5.31 -0.31 4.66
CA ASP A 43 -4.47 0.21 5.73
C ASP A 43 -4.12 1.68 5.45
N ILE A 44 -3.62 2.00 4.24
CA ILE A 44 -3.35 3.37 3.80
C ILE A 44 -4.61 4.25 3.92
N ALA A 45 -5.76 3.76 3.45
CA ALA A 45 -7.02 4.51 3.55
C ALA A 45 -7.47 4.73 5.00
N SER A 46 -7.17 3.79 5.90
CA SER A 46 -7.51 3.88 7.31
C SER A 46 -6.62 4.88 8.03
N GLU A 47 -5.32 4.84 7.77
CA GLU A 47 -4.36 5.79 8.32
C GLU A 47 -4.64 7.21 7.84
N LEU A 48 -4.92 7.42 6.54
CA LEU A 48 -5.30 8.74 6.02
C LEU A 48 -6.51 9.34 6.75
N LYS A 49 -7.54 8.52 7.05
CA LYS A 49 -8.67 9.00 7.86
C LYS A 49 -8.29 9.28 9.31
N GLN A 50 -7.36 8.52 9.86
CA GLN A 50 -6.85 8.75 11.20
C GLN A 50 -6.11 10.09 11.24
N VAL A 51 -5.26 10.38 10.26
CA VAL A 51 -4.62 11.69 10.09
C VAL A 51 -5.66 12.80 9.95
N GLU A 52 -6.67 12.61 9.09
CA GLU A 52 -7.77 13.57 8.94
C GLU A 52 -8.48 13.80 10.28
N SER A 53 -8.66 12.77 11.12
CA SER A 53 -9.24 12.94 12.44
C SER A 53 -8.34 13.75 13.39
N TYR A 54 -7.01 13.59 13.31
CA TYR A 54 -6.06 14.38 14.11
C TYR A 54 -6.08 15.86 13.75
N THR A 55 -6.44 16.23 12.52
CA THR A 55 -6.64 17.65 12.16
C THR A 55 -7.69 18.34 13.05
N ARG A 56 -8.67 17.58 13.57
CA ARG A 56 -9.71 18.09 14.49
C ARG A 56 -9.23 18.23 15.93
N TYR A 57 -8.06 17.66 16.25
CA TYR A 57 -7.45 17.68 17.57
C TYR A 57 -6.15 18.49 17.61
N GLN A 58 -5.89 19.35 16.61
CA GLN A 58 -4.67 20.16 16.50
C GLN A 58 -4.36 21.03 17.74
N HIS A 59 -5.36 21.26 18.60
CA HIS A 59 -5.21 22.02 19.84
C HIS A 59 -4.61 21.19 20.99
N MET A 60 -4.54 19.86 20.84
CA MET A 60 -3.94 18.97 21.84
C MET A 60 -2.41 18.94 21.70
N PRO A 61 -1.65 18.99 22.80
CA PRO A 61 -0.20 18.85 22.75
C PRO A 61 0.22 17.53 22.09
N GLY A 62 1.17 17.57 21.15
CA GLY A 62 1.67 16.37 20.47
C GLY A 62 0.80 15.85 19.31
N ALA A 63 -0.42 16.36 19.15
CA ALA A 63 -1.33 15.88 18.10
C ALA A 63 -0.87 16.28 16.70
N LYS A 64 -0.23 17.45 16.56
CA LYS A 64 0.33 17.92 15.30
C LYS A 64 1.52 17.05 14.89
N GLU A 65 2.47 16.83 15.78
CA GLU A 65 3.65 15.99 15.51
C GLU A 65 3.24 14.56 15.16
N LEU A 66 2.26 14.00 15.87
CA LEU A 66 1.71 12.68 15.57
C LEU A 66 1.01 12.65 14.21
N MET A 67 0.22 13.68 13.88
CA MET A 67 -0.44 13.80 12.58
C MET A 67 0.59 13.84 11.44
N GLU A 68 1.61 14.71 11.55
CA GLU A 68 2.66 14.84 10.54
C GLU A 68 3.45 13.53 10.38
N TYR A 69 3.78 12.87 11.50
CA TYR A 69 4.45 11.58 11.51
C TYR A 69 3.64 10.49 10.78
N VAL A 70 2.37 10.31 11.17
CA VAL A 70 1.50 9.30 10.55
C VAL A 70 1.30 9.62 9.08
N HIS A 71 1.03 10.88 8.71
CA HIS A 71 0.82 11.29 7.33
C HIS A 71 2.05 11.04 6.45
N TYR A 72 3.24 11.33 6.96
CA TYR A 72 4.49 11.02 6.28
C TYR A 72 4.66 9.52 6.04
N HIS A 73 4.46 8.70 7.06
CA HIS A 73 4.62 7.24 6.94
C HIS A 73 3.54 6.60 6.07
N THR A 74 2.32 7.12 6.07
CA THR A 74 1.28 6.68 5.14
C THR A 74 1.64 7.06 3.69
N GLY A 75 2.21 8.25 3.48
CA GLY A 75 2.78 8.65 2.19
C GLY A 75 3.90 7.71 1.76
N PHE A 76 4.80 7.34 2.66
CA PHE A 76 5.88 6.37 2.43
C PHE A 76 5.34 5.03 1.95
N ALA A 77 4.42 4.41 2.69
CA ALA A 77 3.80 3.14 2.31
C ALA A 77 3.07 3.22 0.95
N PHE A 78 2.46 4.37 0.62
CA PHE A 78 1.88 4.62 -0.69
C PHE A 78 2.96 4.70 -1.80
N GLY A 79 4.10 5.33 -1.53
CA GLY A 79 5.26 5.37 -2.42
C GLY A 79 5.79 3.98 -2.76
N GLU A 80 5.98 3.13 -1.75
CA GLU A 80 6.37 1.73 -1.96
C GLU A 80 5.36 0.98 -2.84
N LEU A 81 4.07 1.13 -2.55
CA LEU A 81 2.99 0.51 -3.31
C LEU A 81 3.02 0.92 -4.78
N VAL A 82 3.25 2.20 -5.06
CA VAL A 82 3.36 2.74 -6.43
C VAL A 82 4.59 2.17 -7.14
N TYR A 83 5.73 2.09 -6.46
CA TYR A 83 6.95 1.48 -7.02
C TYR A 83 6.70 0.04 -7.45
N TRP A 84 6.14 -0.79 -6.56
CA TRP A 84 5.89 -2.21 -6.85
C TRP A 84 4.92 -2.39 -8.02
N ARG A 85 3.93 -1.51 -8.14
CA ARG A 85 2.98 -1.52 -9.25
C ARG A 85 3.63 -1.16 -10.58
N LEU A 86 4.46 -0.11 -10.62
CA LEU A 86 5.16 0.30 -11.86
C LEU A 86 6.12 -0.77 -12.36
N ASN A 87 6.73 -1.51 -11.45
CA ASN A 87 7.67 -2.59 -11.77
C ASN A 87 6.99 -3.94 -12.05
N GLY A 88 5.64 -3.97 -12.16
CA GLY A 88 4.90 -5.19 -12.48
C GLY A 88 4.98 -6.30 -11.43
N ARG A 89 5.44 -5.97 -10.21
CA ARG A 89 5.57 -6.91 -9.09
C ARG A 89 4.33 -6.95 -8.20
N MET A 90 3.34 -6.11 -8.51
CA MET A 90 1.99 -6.18 -7.98
C MET A 90 0.98 -6.30 -9.12
N GLY A 91 -0.10 -7.02 -8.86
CA GLY A 91 -1.23 -7.18 -9.75
C GLY A 91 -1.85 -5.86 -10.17
N HIS A 92 -2.66 -5.91 -11.24
CA HIS A 92 -3.28 -4.74 -11.85
C HIS A 92 -4.36 -4.11 -10.96
N LEU A 93 -3.96 -3.50 -9.84
CA LEU A 93 -4.83 -2.61 -9.09
C LEU A 93 -5.38 -1.54 -10.03
N PRO A 94 -6.69 -1.26 -10.01
CA PRO A 94 -7.25 -0.19 -10.82
C PRO A 94 -6.60 1.15 -10.50
N SER A 95 -6.13 1.88 -11.53
CA SER A 95 -5.47 3.20 -11.35
C SER A 95 -6.35 4.20 -10.61
N CYS A 96 -7.68 4.06 -10.71
CA CYS A 96 -8.63 4.92 -10.01
C CYS A 96 -8.57 4.77 -8.48
N LEU A 97 -8.18 3.60 -7.96
CA LEU A 97 -8.04 3.40 -6.52
C LEU A 97 -6.80 4.11 -5.97
N LEU A 98 -5.68 4.02 -6.70
CA LEU A 98 -4.45 4.71 -6.32
C LEU A 98 -4.63 6.22 -6.40
N ARG A 99 -5.19 6.73 -7.51
CA ARG A 99 -5.48 8.16 -7.65
C ARG A 99 -6.35 8.66 -6.49
N ARG A 100 -7.33 7.88 -6.05
CA ARG A 100 -8.18 8.27 -4.92
C ARG A 100 -7.40 8.37 -3.60
N LEU A 101 -6.44 7.48 -3.34
CA LEU A 101 -5.60 7.56 -2.14
C LEU A 101 -4.64 8.74 -2.22
N GLU A 102 -4.06 8.96 -3.39
CA GLU A 102 -3.22 10.12 -3.71
C GLU A 102 -3.97 11.43 -3.47
N ASP A 103 -5.18 11.56 -4.02
CA ASP A 103 -6.05 12.73 -3.82
C ASP A 103 -6.35 12.97 -2.33
N MET A 104 -6.63 11.90 -1.57
CA MET A 104 -6.88 11.98 -0.13
C MET A 104 -5.64 12.47 0.63
N GLY A 105 -4.46 11.92 0.32
CA GLY A 105 -3.20 12.30 0.95
C GLY A 105 -2.84 13.77 0.70
N HIS A 106 -2.94 14.21 -0.56
CA HIS A 106 -2.70 15.60 -0.94
C HIS A 106 -3.68 16.58 -0.29
N HIS A 107 -4.94 16.18 -0.09
CA HIS A 107 -5.95 17.06 0.50
C HIS A 107 -5.67 17.41 1.96
N ILE A 108 -5.03 16.51 2.71
CA ILE A 108 -4.72 16.71 4.13
C ILE A 108 -3.52 17.66 4.28
N ASP A 109 -2.38 17.28 3.71
CA ASP A 109 -1.16 18.09 3.64
C ASP A 109 -0.30 17.59 2.48
N ALA A 110 -0.25 18.35 1.40
CA ALA A 110 0.42 17.94 0.17
C ALA A 110 1.95 17.88 0.32
N GLU A 111 2.55 18.72 1.17
CA GLU A 111 4.01 18.77 1.31
C GLU A 111 4.51 17.57 2.12
N ILE A 112 3.86 17.24 3.23
CA ILE A 112 4.21 16.06 4.02
C ILE A 112 3.91 14.78 3.23
N TRP A 113 2.79 14.74 2.52
CA TRP A 113 2.42 13.60 1.67
C TRP A 113 3.49 13.33 0.60
N LEU A 114 3.87 14.35 -0.17
CA LEU A 114 4.88 14.22 -1.22
C LEU A 114 6.23 13.77 -0.70
N ARG A 115 6.69 14.34 0.42
CA ARG A 115 7.95 13.92 1.05
C ARG A 115 7.93 12.45 1.46
N GLY A 116 6.83 12.00 2.06
CA GLY A 116 6.64 10.59 2.41
C GLY A 116 6.66 9.70 1.16
N TYR A 117 5.83 10.04 0.17
CA TYR A 117 5.71 9.33 -1.10
C TYR A 117 7.06 9.17 -1.81
N GLU A 118 7.80 10.27 -1.99
CA GLU A 118 9.11 10.24 -2.65
C GLU A 118 10.09 9.37 -1.86
N ALA A 119 10.15 9.53 -0.53
CA ALA A 119 11.02 8.72 0.31
C ALA A 119 10.73 7.22 0.17
N GLY A 120 9.46 6.81 0.22
CA GLY A 120 9.08 5.40 0.08
C GLY A 120 9.34 4.85 -1.31
N PHE A 121 9.14 5.67 -2.35
CA PHE A 121 9.43 5.26 -3.72
C PHE A 121 10.94 5.03 -3.94
N TYR A 122 11.77 6.03 -3.57
CA TYR A 122 13.21 6.00 -3.82
C TYR A 122 13.95 5.02 -2.90
N ASP A 123 13.50 4.83 -1.66
CA ASP A 123 14.13 3.86 -0.74
C ASP A 123 14.00 2.43 -1.29
N ILE A 124 12.82 2.06 -1.80
CA ILE A 124 12.64 0.75 -2.44
C ILE A 124 13.42 0.66 -3.75
N GLU A 125 13.45 1.71 -4.57
CA GLU A 125 14.27 1.74 -5.78
C GLU A 125 15.75 1.48 -5.47
N GLN A 126 16.29 2.13 -4.45
CA GLN A 126 17.67 1.95 -4.01
C GLN A 126 17.90 0.53 -3.49
N GLN A 127 17.02 0.00 -2.63
CA GLN A 127 17.13 -1.37 -2.12
C GLN A 127 17.11 -2.40 -3.26
N MET A 128 16.26 -2.20 -4.28
CA MET A 128 16.22 -3.09 -5.44
C MET A 128 17.50 -3.02 -6.27
N MET A 129 18.04 -1.81 -6.48
CA MET A 129 19.32 -1.62 -7.15
C MET A 129 20.45 -2.31 -6.39
N GLU A 130 20.48 -2.22 -5.06
CA GLU A 130 21.48 -2.89 -4.22
C GLU A 130 21.38 -4.42 -4.31
N ILE A 131 20.15 -4.97 -4.30
CA ILE A 131 19.87 -6.40 -4.51
C ILE A 131 20.36 -6.88 -5.90
N GLU A 132 20.09 -6.10 -6.94
CA GLU A 132 20.53 -6.42 -8.30
C GLU A 132 22.05 -6.40 -8.43
N ILE A 133 22.72 -5.42 -7.80
CA ILE A 133 24.19 -5.33 -7.77
C ILE A 133 24.81 -6.47 -6.98
N ALA A 134 24.20 -6.87 -5.86
CA ALA A 134 24.67 -7.97 -5.01
C ALA A 134 24.51 -9.34 -5.68
N GLY A 135 23.64 -9.45 -6.72
CA GLY A 135 23.29 -10.73 -7.32
C GLY A 135 22.49 -11.66 -6.39
N GLU A 136 22.11 -11.17 -5.20
CA GLU A 136 21.28 -11.86 -4.23
C GLU A 136 19.81 -11.56 -4.52
N TYR A 137 19.27 -12.13 -5.61
CA TYR A 137 17.81 -12.16 -5.75
C TYR A 137 17.24 -12.88 -4.54
N PRO A 138 16.39 -12.24 -3.73
CA PRO A 138 15.78 -12.96 -2.65
C PRO A 138 14.89 -14.07 -3.25
N GLU A 139 15.05 -15.29 -2.74
CA GLU A 139 14.47 -16.55 -3.26
C GLU A 139 12.94 -16.54 -3.44
N TYR A 140 12.23 -15.47 -3.05
CA TYR A 140 10.79 -15.31 -3.25
C TYR A 140 10.38 -14.76 -4.62
N ILE A 141 11.31 -14.42 -5.52
CA ILE A 141 11.03 -14.00 -6.90
C ILE A 141 11.54 -15.04 -7.91
N GLU A 142 11.19 -16.30 -7.71
CA GLU A 142 11.15 -17.23 -8.85
C GLU A 142 9.89 -16.92 -9.67
N LEU A 143 10.05 -16.01 -10.65
CA LEU A 143 9.15 -15.96 -11.79
C LEU A 143 9.29 -17.30 -12.52
N SER A 144 8.36 -18.21 -12.24
CA SER A 144 8.21 -19.42 -13.05
C SER A 144 7.95 -19.01 -14.50
N ASN A 145 8.85 -19.41 -15.40
CA ASN A 145 8.71 -19.32 -16.86
C ASN A 145 7.31 -19.69 -17.37
#